data_AF-A0AAP0I7E9-F1
#
_entry.id   AF-A0AAP0I7E9-F1
#
_cell.length_a   1.000
_cell.length_b   1.000
_cell.length_c   1.000
_cell.angle_alpha   90.00
_cell.angle_beta   90.00
_cell.angle_gamma   90.00
#
_symmetry.space_group_name_H-M   'P 1'
#
loop_
_entity.id
_entity.type
_entity.pdbx_description
1 polymer ?
#
loop_
_entity_poly.entity_id
_entity_poly.type
_entity_poly.pdbx_seq_one_letter_code
_entity_poly.pdbx_strand_id
1 'polypeptide(L)'
;MALVLVTGCNCGSFVDAAYEVDNLFQVHATVRVRSEINGNHVLTVHCKSKDDDLNARYLSYKQQFDWTFKTILFGNTLFWCYMSWRDSNGKLYEGHFDVYDNEEIPCGLLNHCVLEYVADNHHVILNNDSELGKKGEVWVWK
;
A
#
# COMPACT_ATOMS: atom_id res chain seq x y z
N MET A 1 -24.12 13.91 11.12
CA MET A 1 -23.00 14.75 10.63
C MET A 1 -23.60 15.82 9.73
N ALA A 2 -23.35 17.09 10.02
CA ALA A 2 -23.96 18.19 9.28
C ALA A 2 -23.24 18.38 7.94
N LEU A 3 -23.99 18.22 6.85
CA LEU A 3 -23.60 18.64 5.51
C LEU A 3 -23.78 20.17 5.46
N VAL A 4 -22.69 20.93 5.48
CA VAL A 4 -22.78 22.39 5.29
C VAL A 4 -22.90 22.64 3.78
N LEU A 5 -24.14 22.84 3.32
CA LEU A 5 -24.41 23.37 1.98
C LEU A 5 -24.11 24.87 2.00
N VAL A 6 -22.97 25.28 1.45
CA VAL A 6 -22.69 26.70 1.24
C VAL A 6 -23.53 27.19 0.07
N THR A 7 -24.62 27.90 0.36
CA THR A 7 -25.42 28.60 -0.64
C THR A 7 -24.75 29.91 -1.05
N GLY A 8 -24.10 29.89 -2.23
CA GLY A 8 -24.09 30.93 -3.27
C GLY A 8 -23.39 32.29 -3.03
N CYS A 9 -22.43 32.65 -3.90
CA CYS A 9 -22.64 33.65 -4.96
C CYS A 9 -21.44 33.66 -5.95
N ASN A 10 -21.72 33.76 -7.26
CA ASN A 10 -20.76 33.67 -8.37
C ASN A 10 -20.03 35.01 -8.61
N CYS A 11 -18.70 35.02 -8.54
CA CYS A 11 -17.81 35.61 -9.54
C CYS A 11 -16.33 35.27 -9.20
N GLY A 12 -15.76 34.27 -9.89
CA GLY A 12 -14.32 33.98 -9.89
C GLY A 12 -13.75 33.08 -8.78
N SER A 13 -14.57 32.53 -7.88
CA SER A 13 -14.12 32.01 -6.58
C SER A 13 -14.53 30.56 -6.30
N PHE A 14 -13.82 29.58 -6.88
CA PHE A 14 -14.00 28.15 -6.53
C PHE A 14 -12.69 27.36 -6.34
N VAL A 15 -11.51 27.90 -6.68
CA VAL A 15 -10.25 27.14 -6.66
C VAL A 15 -9.43 27.24 -5.37
N ASP A 16 -9.70 28.20 -4.48
CA ASP A 16 -8.86 28.42 -3.29
C ASP A 16 -9.41 27.81 -1.97
N ALA A 17 -10.72 27.55 -1.87
CA ALA A 17 -11.31 26.99 -0.65
C ALA A 17 -11.26 25.45 -0.56
N ALA A 18 -10.99 24.76 -1.68
CA ALA A 18 -10.78 23.31 -1.69
C ALA A 18 -9.37 22.93 -1.18
N TYR A 19 -8.37 23.77 -1.46
CA TYR A 19 -6.97 23.49 -1.14
C TYR A 19 -6.67 23.50 0.37
N GLU A 20 -7.39 24.29 1.19
CA GLU A 20 -7.13 24.34 2.64
C GLU A 20 -7.77 23.18 3.42
N VAL A 21 -8.84 22.56 2.92
CA VAL A 21 -9.43 21.35 3.55
C VAL A 21 -8.68 20.07 3.18
N ASP A 22 -8.00 20.03 2.04
CA ASP A 22 -7.21 18.86 1.60
C ASP A 22 -5.96 18.61 2.45
N ASN A 23 -5.35 19.66 3.03
CA ASN A 23 -4.18 19.54 3.90
C ASN A 23 -4.50 18.94 5.29
N LEU A 24 -5.75 18.98 5.74
CA LEU A 24 -6.17 18.48 7.06
C LEU A 24 -6.41 16.97 7.11
N PHE A 25 -6.48 16.32 5.95
CA PHE A 25 -6.73 14.87 5.81
C PHE A 25 -5.68 14.16 4.98
N GLN A 26 -4.53 14.80 4.74
CA GLN A 26 -3.41 14.20 4.03
C GLN A 26 -2.67 13.22 4.94
N VAL A 27 -2.67 11.95 4.54
CA VAL A 27 -1.98 10.86 5.21
C VAL A 27 -0.76 10.46 4.39
N HIS A 28 0.35 10.22 5.09
CA HIS A 28 1.54 9.61 4.51
C HIS A 28 1.47 8.10 4.74
N ALA A 29 1.20 7.36 3.67
CA ALA A 29 1.20 5.90 3.70
C ALA A 29 2.55 5.39 3.19
N THR A 30 3.18 4.53 3.96
CA THR A 30 4.38 3.80 3.55
C THR A 30 4.03 2.33 3.43
N VAL A 31 4.24 1.76 2.24
CA VAL A 31 4.15 0.31 2.03
C VAL A 31 5.56 -0.24 1.98
N ARG A 32 5.79 -1.34 2.70
CA ARG A 32 7.06 -2.04 2.75
C ARG A 32 6.85 -3.51 2.44
N VAL A 33 7.65 -4.03 1.52
CA VAL A 33 7.75 -5.46 1.21
C VAL A 33 9.12 -5.94 1.65
N ARG A 34 9.17 -6.96 2.52
CA ARG A 34 10.40 -7.60 3.00
C ARG A 34 10.45 -9.05 2.54
N SER A 35 11.62 -9.46 2.05
CA SER A 35 11.89 -10.86 1.73
C SER A 35 12.47 -11.58 2.95
N GLU A 36 11.78 -12.61 3.42
CA GLU A 36 12.26 -13.61 4.38
C GLU A 36 12.38 -15.00 3.77
N ILE A 37 12.27 -15.09 2.43
CA ILE A 37 12.50 -16.33 1.70
C ILE A 37 13.96 -16.77 1.89
N ASN A 38 14.12 -17.91 2.55
CA ASN A 38 15.43 -18.50 2.83
C ASN A 38 16.01 -19.24 1.61
N GLY A 39 17.20 -19.81 1.75
CA GLY A 39 17.80 -20.64 0.68
C GLY A 39 18.43 -19.86 -0.47
N ASN A 40 18.76 -18.57 -0.27
CA ASN A 40 19.32 -17.67 -1.29
C ASN A 40 18.42 -17.49 -2.53
N HIS A 41 17.11 -17.64 -2.36
CA HIS A 41 16.15 -17.33 -3.41
C HIS A 41 15.93 -15.82 -3.50
N VAL A 42 15.58 -15.36 -4.71
CA VAL A 42 15.30 -13.96 -4.99
C VAL A 42 13.80 -13.79 -5.16
N LEU A 43 13.24 -12.88 -4.37
CA LEU A 43 11.86 -12.41 -4.52
C LEU A 43 11.83 -11.31 -5.57
N THR A 44 11.07 -11.53 -6.64
CA THR A 44 10.73 -10.49 -7.61
C THR A 44 9.45 -9.82 -7.16
N VAL A 45 9.47 -8.50 -7.01
CA VAL A 45 8.34 -7.68 -6.60
C VAL A 45 8.09 -6.63 -7.67
N HIS A 46 6.90 -6.58 -8.24
CA HIS A 46 6.50 -5.52 -9.16
C HIS A 46 5.19 -4.92 -8.65
N CYS A 47 5.30 -3.72 -8.09
CA CYS A 47 4.17 -2.98 -7.54
C CYS A 47 3.81 -1.80 -8.44
N LYS A 48 2.51 -1.52 -8.55
CA LYS A 48 2.01 -0.35 -9.27
C LYS A 48 0.63 0.05 -8.75
N SER A 49 0.27 1.29 -9.03
CA SER A 49 -1.10 1.78 -8.95
C SER A 49 -1.66 1.94 -10.37
N LYS A 50 -2.84 2.54 -10.47
CA LYS A 50 -3.42 2.95 -11.75
C LYS A 50 -2.54 3.96 -12.49
N ASP A 51 -1.92 4.87 -11.74
CA ASP A 51 -1.24 6.04 -12.29
C ASP A 51 0.30 5.95 -12.18
N ASP A 52 0.83 5.13 -11.27
CA ASP A 52 2.26 5.03 -10.98
C ASP A 52 2.77 3.58 -11.08
N ASP A 53 3.84 3.36 -11.85
CA ASP A 53 4.58 2.09 -11.87
C ASP A 53 5.88 2.22 -11.06
N LEU A 54 6.02 1.41 -10.01
CA LEU A 54 7.18 1.44 -9.12
C LEU A 54 8.36 0.59 -9.62
N ASN A 55 8.20 -0.02 -10.80
CA ASN A 55 9.11 -0.95 -11.46
C ASN A 55 9.30 -2.27 -10.68
N ALA A 56 9.92 -3.23 -11.36
CA ALA A 56 10.33 -4.48 -10.73
C ALA A 56 11.53 -4.28 -9.80
N ARG A 57 11.50 -4.94 -8.65
CA ARG A 57 12.56 -4.97 -7.64
C ARG A 57 12.88 -6.42 -7.32
N TYR A 58 14.16 -6.69 -7.07
CA TYR A 58 14.67 -8.02 -6.75
C TYR A 58 15.22 -8.01 -5.34
N LEU A 59 14.60 -8.77 -4.44
CA LEU A 59 14.91 -8.79 -3.02
C LEU A 59 15.51 -10.14 -2.65
N SER A 60 16.78 -10.13 -2.27
CA SER A 60 17.45 -11.25 -1.61
C SER A 60 16.96 -11.40 -0.17
N TYR A 61 17.36 -12.49 0.49
CA TYR A 61 17.05 -12.72 1.90
C TYR A 61 17.35 -11.49 2.78
N LYS A 62 16.37 -11.08 3.59
CA LYS A 62 16.36 -9.90 4.48
C LYS A 62 16.41 -8.54 3.78
N GLN A 63 16.37 -8.48 2.45
CA GLN A 63 16.20 -7.21 1.76
C GLN A 63 14.74 -6.75 1.80
N GLN A 64 14.56 -5.42 1.73
CA GLN A 64 13.25 -4.81 1.69
C GLN A 64 13.17 -3.75 0.59
N PHE A 65 11.95 -3.53 0.13
CA PHE A 65 11.57 -2.46 -0.77
C PHE A 65 10.42 -1.69 -0.13
N ASP A 66 10.57 -0.39 0.03
CA ASP A 66 9.53 0.48 0.54
C ASP A 66 9.37 1.73 -0.32
N TRP A 67 8.15 2.24 -0.30
CA TRP A 67 7.79 3.52 -0.91
C TRP A 67 6.76 4.23 -0.05
N THR A 68 6.85 5.55 -0.04
CA THR A 68 5.93 6.42 0.67
C THR A 68 5.21 7.29 -0.34
N PHE A 69 3.89 7.40 -0.19
CA PHE A 69 3.05 8.25 -1.01
C PHE A 69 2.09 9.04 -0.12
N LYS A 70 1.59 10.14 -0.69
CA LYS A 70 0.57 10.95 -0.06
C LYS A 70 -0.79 10.49 -0.56
N THR A 71 -1.72 10.31 0.36
CA THR A 71 -3.11 9.95 0.06
C THR A 71 -4.02 10.86 0.88
N ILE A 72 -5.25 11.06 0.40
CA ILE A 72 -6.29 11.78 1.13
C ILE A 72 -7.29 10.77 1.69
N LEU A 73 -7.79 11.01 2.90
CA LEU A 73 -8.93 10.23 3.41
C LEU A 73 -10.07 10.33 2.38
N PHE A 74 -10.63 9.18 1.96
CA PHE A 74 -11.67 9.06 0.92
C PHE A 74 -11.24 9.28 -0.56
N GLY A 75 -9.94 9.24 -0.88
CA GLY A 75 -9.44 9.09 -2.26
C GLY A 75 -9.55 7.65 -2.81
N ASN A 76 -9.18 7.46 -4.08
CA ASN A 76 -9.30 6.17 -4.80
C ASN A 76 -7.93 5.51 -5.08
N THR A 77 -6.98 5.64 -4.14
CA THR A 77 -5.62 5.10 -4.31
C THR A 77 -5.60 3.61 -4.01
N LEU A 78 -5.22 2.82 -5.00
CA LEU A 78 -5.02 1.37 -4.90
C LEU A 78 -3.61 1.03 -5.41
N PHE A 79 -2.85 0.28 -4.61
CA PHE A 79 -1.61 -0.36 -5.05
C PHE A 79 -1.75 -1.86 -5.00
N TRP A 80 -1.33 -2.52 -6.08
CA TRP A 80 -1.23 -3.96 -6.15
C TRP A 80 0.18 -4.37 -6.55
N CYS A 81 0.62 -5.50 -6.00
CA CYS A 81 1.93 -6.07 -6.27
C CYS A 81 1.80 -7.46 -6.86
N TYR A 82 2.44 -7.68 -7.98
CA TYR A 82 2.83 -9.02 -8.39
C TYR A 82 4.10 -9.41 -7.63
N MET A 83 4.09 -10.56 -6.98
CA MET A 83 5.28 -11.11 -6.33
C MET A 83 5.51 -12.53 -6.81
N SER A 84 6.78 -12.89 -7.03
CA SER A 84 7.15 -14.25 -7.41
C SER A 84 8.56 -14.62 -6.95
N TRP A 85 8.77 -15.90 -6.71
CA TRP A 85 10.09 -16.47 -6.46
C TRP A 85 10.16 -17.91 -6.94
N ARG A 86 11.36 -18.46 -7.06
CA ARG A 86 11.59 -19.86 -7.47
C ARG A 86 12.40 -20.59 -6.42
N ASP A 87 12.01 -21.82 -6.12
CA ASP A 87 12.79 -22.70 -5.26
C ASP A 87 14.00 -23.30 -5.99
N SER A 88 14.80 -24.08 -5.26
CA SER A 88 16.00 -24.74 -5.80
C SER A 88 15.70 -25.75 -6.91
N ASN A 89 14.46 -26.25 -6.99
CA ASN A 89 14.00 -27.17 -8.03
C ASN A 89 13.40 -26.43 -9.23
N GLY A 90 13.39 -25.10 -9.21
CA GLY A 90 12.83 -24.24 -10.25
C GLY A 90 11.31 -24.09 -10.20
N LYS A 91 10.65 -24.62 -9.16
CA LYS A 91 9.20 -24.43 -8.98
C LYS A 91 8.92 -22.96 -8.72
N LEU A 92 7.99 -22.41 -9.49
CA LEU A 92 7.53 -21.02 -9.36
C LEU A 92 6.45 -20.94 -8.28
N TYR A 93 6.57 -19.91 -7.45
CA TYR A 93 5.56 -19.46 -6.50
C TYR A 93 5.24 -18.02 -6.86
N GLU A 94 3.98 -17.71 -7.14
CA GLU A 94 3.58 -16.38 -7.58
C GLU A 94 2.19 -15.97 -7.07
N GLY A 95 1.93 -14.66 -7.06
CA GLY A 95 0.64 -14.12 -6.66
C GLY A 95 0.50 -12.63 -6.94
N HIS A 96 -0.75 -12.17 -6.97
CA HIS A 96 -1.12 -10.76 -6.99
C HIS A 96 -1.76 -10.42 -5.65
N PHE A 97 -1.26 -9.34 -5.04
CA PHE A 97 -1.67 -8.93 -3.70
C PHE A 97 -2.01 -7.44 -3.73
N ASP A 98 -3.21 -7.09 -3.29
CA ASP A 98 -3.59 -5.70 -3.08
C ASP A 98 -2.94 -5.25 -1.76
N VAL A 99 -1.91 -4.42 -1.87
CA VAL A 99 -1.04 -4.04 -0.74
C VAL A 99 -1.44 -2.73 -0.09
N TYR A 100 -2.38 -2.01 -0.71
CA TYR A 100 -2.97 -0.81 -0.15
C TYR A 100 -4.26 -0.49 -0.91
N ASP A 101 -5.36 -0.33 -0.18
CA ASP A 101 -6.64 0.14 -0.71
C ASP A 101 -7.20 1.21 0.23
N ASN A 102 -7.40 2.42 -0.28
CA ASN A 102 -7.93 3.52 0.53
C ASN A 102 -9.42 3.37 0.89
N GLU A 103 -10.19 2.53 0.18
CA GLU A 103 -11.60 2.26 0.50
C GLU A 103 -11.76 1.54 1.84
N GLU A 104 -10.78 0.71 2.21
CA GLU A 104 -10.80 -0.09 3.44
C GLU A 104 -10.17 0.63 4.66
N ILE A 105 -9.84 1.93 4.52
CA ILE A 105 -9.20 2.79 5.54
C ILE A 105 -8.07 2.07 6.31
N PRO A 106 -7.04 1.52 5.64
CA PRO A 106 -5.98 0.73 6.28
C PRO A 106 -5.12 1.54 7.26
N CYS A 107 -5.09 2.87 7.13
CA CYS A 107 -4.23 3.77 7.90
C CYS A 107 -4.95 4.54 9.02
N GLY A 108 -6.28 4.37 9.18
CA GLY A 108 -7.07 5.09 10.19
C GLY A 108 -6.94 6.62 10.13
N LEU A 109 -7.03 7.28 11.29
CA LEU A 109 -6.85 8.74 11.46
C LEU A 109 -5.37 9.15 11.67
N LEU A 110 -4.41 8.26 11.43
CA LEU A 110 -3.00 8.56 11.62
C LEU A 110 -2.47 9.35 10.43
N ASN A 111 -1.71 10.41 10.71
CA ASN A 111 -1.04 11.20 9.67
C ASN A 111 0.11 10.42 8.99
N HIS A 112 0.59 9.34 9.62
CA HIS A 112 1.61 8.45 9.06
C HIS A 112 1.32 6.99 9.40
N CYS A 113 1.33 6.10 8.41
CA CYS A 113 1.10 4.67 8.58
C CYS A 113 2.14 3.85 7.80
N VAL A 114 2.50 2.68 8.33
CA VAL A 114 3.41 1.73 7.69
C VAL A 114 2.71 0.39 7.56
N LEU A 115 2.51 -0.07 6.33
CA LEU A 115 2.03 -1.42 6.02
C LEU A 115 3.23 -2.29 5.67
N GLU A 116 3.49 -3.32 6.47
CA GLU A 116 4.63 -4.20 6.27
C GLU A 116 4.19 -5.59 5.81
N TYR A 117 4.57 -5.95 4.59
CA TYR A 117 4.33 -7.26 3.97
C TYR A 117 5.61 -8.09 4.05
N VAL A 118 5.55 -9.21 4.76
CA VAL A 118 6.66 -10.16 4.91
C VAL A 118 6.38 -11.37 4.03
N ALA A 119 7.21 -11.59 3.01
CA ALA A 119 7.14 -12.73 2.12
C ALA A 119 8.13 -13.81 2.57
N ASP A 120 7.61 -14.96 2.99
CA ASP A 120 8.39 -16.15 3.35
C ASP A 120 8.20 -17.29 2.30
N ASN A 121 8.82 -18.45 2.54
CA ASN A 121 8.76 -19.59 1.65
C ASN A 121 7.35 -20.18 1.41
N HIS A 122 6.35 -19.84 2.20
CA HIS A 122 5.00 -20.41 2.15
C HIS A 122 3.90 -19.34 2.08
N HIS A 123 4.15 -18.16 2.63
CA HIS A 123 3.16 -17.12 2.79
C HIS A 123 3.68 -15.73 2.45
N VAL A 124 2.74 -14.83 2.22
CA VAL A 124 2.91 -13.39 2.38
C VAL A 124 2.06 -12.99 3.59
N ILE A 125 2.61 -12.20 4.51
CA ILE A 125 1.97 -11.86 5.78
C ILE A 125 1.95 -10.34 5.94
N LEU A 126 0.78 -9.78 6.25
CA LEU A 126 0.65 -8.38 6.66
C LEU A 126 0.94 -8.24 8.15
N ASN A 127 2.15 -7.80 8.45
CA ASN A 127 2.63 -7.49 9.79
C ASN A 127 2.32 -6.02 10.12
N ASN A 128 1.04 -5.69 10.28
CA ASN A 128 0.62 -4.34 10.66
C ASN A 128 0.29 -4.25 12.16
N ASP A 129 0.79 -3.21 12.82
CA ASP A 129 0.54 -2.91 14.24
C ASP A 129 -0.55 -1.85 14.45
N SER A 130 -1.17 -1.34 13.38
CA SER A 130 -2.24 -0.35 13.52
C SER A 130 -3.50 -1.00 14.11
N GLU A 131 -3.90 -0.56 15.31
CA GLU A 131 -5.10 -1.00 16.04
C GLU A 131 -6.43 -0.75 15.30
N LEU A 132 -6.40 -0.09 14.14
CA LEU A 132 -7.57 0.31 13.35
C LEU A 132 -7.58 -0.27 11.91
N GLY A 133 -6.62 -1.12 11.55
CA GLY A 133 -6.46 -1.67 10.19
C GLY A 133 -6.38 -3.20 10.13
N LYS A 134 -6.36 -3.76 8.91
CA LYS A 134 -6.19 -5.20 8.67
C LYS A 134 -4.89 -5.69 9.33
N LYS A 135 -5.01 -6.54 10.34
CA LYS A 135 -3.89 -7.15 11.06
C LYS A 135 -3.89 -8.66 10.84
N GLY A 136 -2.74 -9.22 10.48
CA GLY A 136 -2.55 -10.67 10.38
C GLY A 136 -3.23 -11.31 9.17
N GLU A 137 -3.44 -10.57 8.09
CA GLU A 137 -3.83 -11.17 6.82
C GLU A 137 -2.67 -12.01 6.26
N VAL A 138 -2.98 -13.24 5.85
CA VAL A 138 -2.02 -14.21 5.36
C VAL A 138 -2.48 -14.68 3.98
N TRP A 139 -1.62 -14.52 3.00
CA TRP A 139 -1.84 -15.04 1.66
C TRP A 139 -0.90 -16.22 1.39
N VAL A 140 -1.40 -17.23 0.69
CA VAL A 140 -0.63 -18.40 0.29
C VAL A 140 -0.21 -18.23 -1.17
N TRP A 141 1.03 -18.60 -1.48
CA TRP A 141 1.51 -18.65 -2.87
C TRP A 141 0.66 -19.60 -3.71
N LYS A 142 0.45 -19.26 -4.99
CA LYS A 142 -0.13 -20.18 -5.96
C LYS A 142 0.94 -21.11 -6.53
#